data_AF-A0A0W8DKS9-F1
#
_entry.id   AF-A0A0W8DKS9-F1
#
_cell.length_a   1.000
_cell.length_b   1.000
_cell.length_c   1.000
_cell.angle_alpha   90.00
_cell.angle_beta   90.00
_cell.angle_gamma   90.00
#
_symmetry.space_group_name_H-M   'P 1'
#
loop_
_entity.id
_entity.type
_entity.pdbx_description
1 polymer ?
#
loop_
_entity_poly.entity_id
_entity_poly.type
_entity_poly.pdbx_seq_one_letter_code
_entity_poly.pdbx_strand_id
1 'polypeptide(L)'
;MCGFSDSDDCVPLNGCGHPIAYLFFCSFTLFGTYVMLNVTVAVILDSFSVSNEDEEPLFDPELLSEFQSKWAKVDPKAKGFIPVVKLYAVIALLEPPLVKFEAVGDKNAFLHFMSTLHLPMYEGDTVYFTDTLLAMTREMVKDDIDDELEGIGNIKLLSVDHPGHHRLHYQAHEYFAVRRIQRSVATWLQVKRQMEKRSMDEYKNKIKKPTTRPKRHRGSLVVTTG
;
A
#
# COMPACT_ATOMS: atom_id res chain seq x y z
N MET A 1 -23.02 77.83 -23.26
CA MET A 1 -21.58 77.46 -23.18
C MET A 1 -20.96 77.82 -24.51
N CYS A 2 -19.89 78.61 -24.53
CA CYS A 2 -19.11 78.79 -25.77
C CYS A 2 -18.64 77.38 -26.18
N GLY A 3 -18.99 76.94 -27.38
CA GLY A 3 -18.77 75.56 -27.83
C GLY A 3 -19.73 75.11 -28.93
N PHE A 4 -20.93 75.68 -29.02
CA PHE A 4 -21.88 75.40 -30.13
C PHE A 4 -22.53 76.64 -30.76
N SER A 5 -22.53 77.81 -30.11
CA SER A 5 -22.95 79.07 -30.72
C SER A 5 -22.26 80.23 -29.99
N ASP A 6 -21.45 81.01 -30.71
CA ASP A 6 -20.73 82.15 -30.15
C ASP A 6 -21.61 83.40 -30.23
N SER A 7 -21.79 84.04 -29.07
CA SER A 7 -22.40 85.36 -28.93
C SER A 7 -21.41 86.26 -28.19
N ASP A 8 -21.50 87.57 -28.40
CA ASP A 8 -20.43 88.52 -28.03
C ASP A 8 -20.15 88.67 -26.52
N ASP A 9 -20.95 88.05 -25.64
CA ASP A 9 -20.77 88.03 -24.17
C ASP A 9 -20.53 86.60 -23.62
N CYS A 10 -19.75 85.79 -24.34
CA CYS A 10 -19.48 84.41 -23.91
C CYS A 10 -18.15 84.33 -23.12
N VAL A 11 -18.24 84.03 -21.81
CA VAL A 11 -17.07 83.77 -20.96
C VAL A 11 -16.55 82.37 -21.29
N PRO A 12 -15.25 82.18 -21.58
CA PRO A 12 -14.70 80.87 -21.85
C PRO A 12 -15.04 79.95 -20.68
N LEU A 13 -15.54 78.75 -20.99
CA LEU A 13 -15.52 77.69 -19.99
C LEU A 13 -14.05 77.44 -19.69
N ASN A 14 -13.52 78.08 -18.66
CA ASN A 14 -12.34 77.60 -17.96
C ASN A 14 -12.72 76.21 -17.48
N GLY A 15 -12.44 75.21 -18.33
CA GLY A 15 -12.94 73.86 -18.22
C GLY A 15 -12.69 73.34 -16.82
N CYS A 16 -13.76 72.87 -16.16
CA CYS A 16 -13.68 72.35 -14.82
C CYS A 16 -12.84 71.06 -14.82
N GLY A 17 -11.53 71.20 -14.64
CA GLY A 17 -10.56 70.13 -14.56
C GLY A 17 -9.40 70.56 -13.67
N HIS A 18 -9.20 69.86 -12.56
CA HIS A 18 -8.10 70.16 -11.66
C HIS A 18 -6.86 69.40 -12.14
N PRO A 19 -5.64 69.99 -12.18
CA PRO A 19 -4.41 69.29 -12.56
C PRO A 19 -4.11 68.01 -11.74
N ILE A 20 -4.74 67.83 -10.58
CA ILE A 20 -4.67 66.59 -9.81
C ILE A 20 -5.33 65.40 -10.53
N ALA A 21 -6.21 65.66 -11.50
CA ALA A 21 -6.81 64.63 -12.35
C ALA A 21 -5.74 63.85 -13.13
N TYR A 22 -4.66 64.49 -13.58
CA TYR A 22 -3.56 63.79 -14.25
C TYR A 22 -2.90 62.76 -13.32
N LEU A 23 -2.63 63.13 -12.07
CA LEU A 23 -2.08 62.22 -11.06
C LEU A 23 -3.06 61.08 -10.72
N PHE A 24 -4.35 61.39 -10.64
CA PHE A 24 -5.39 60.38 -10.44
C PHE A 24 -5.43 59.37 -11.59
N PHE A 25 -5.47 59.82 -12.85
CA PHE A 25 -5.49 58.91 -13.99
C PHE A 25 -4.20 58.11 -14.12
N CYS A 26 -3.03 58.71 -13.91
CA CYS A 26 -1.76 57.98 -13.93
C CYS A 26 -1.69 56.90 -12.84
N SER A 27 -2.06 57.24 -11.60
CA SER A 27 -2.06 56.27 -10.49
C SER A 27 -3.10 55.17 -10.68
N PHE A 28 -4.30 55.50 -11.16
CA PHE A 28 -5.34 54.54 -11.48
C PHE A 28 -4.92 53.58 -12.59
N THR A 29 -4.32 54.08 -13.66
CA THR A 29 -3.81 53.22 -14.75
C THR A 29 -2.70 52.31 -14.26
N LEU A 30 -1.73 52.80 -13.48
CA LEU A 30 -0.65 51.98 -12.92
C LEU A 30 -1.16 50.90 -11.97
N PHE A 31 -2.10 51.25 -11.08
CA PHE A 31 -2.69 50.28 -10.17
C PHE A 31 -3.57 49.26 -10.91
N GLY A 32 -4.35 49.73 -11.88
CA GLY A 32 -5.20 48.88 -12.72
C GLY A 32 -4.39 47.86 -13.53
N THR A 33 -3.31 48.28 -14.18
CA THR A 33 -2.43 47.36 -14.91
C THR A 33 -1.70 46.40 -13.98
N TYR A 34 -1.28 46.83 -12.79
CA TYR A 34 -0.68 45.96 -11.79
C TYR A 34 -1.65 44.86 -11.33
N VAL A 35 -2.89 45.22 -10.99
CA VAL A 35 -3.92 44.24 -10.62
C VAL A 35 -4.21 43.30 -11.78
N MET A 36 -4.37 43.82 -12.99
CA MET A 36 -4.61 43.01 -14.19
C MET A 36 -3.49 42.02 -14.44
N LEU A 37 -2.22 42.45 -14.35
CA LEU A 37 -1.05 41.57 -14.49
C LEU A 37 -1.05 40.46 -13.43
N ASN A 38 -1.30 40.78 -12.15
CA ASN A 38 -1.32 39.77 -11.09
C ASN A 38 -2.45 38.76 -11.26
N VAL A 39 -3.64 39.19 -11.69
CA VAL A 39 -4.75 38.28 -12.02
C VAL A 39 -4.38 37.40 -13.21
N THR A 40 -3.79 37.96 -14.26
CA THR A 40 -3.34 37.18 -15.43
C THR A 40 -2.27 36.16 -15.05
N VAL A 41 -1.29 36.53 -14.22
CA VAL A 41 -0.27 35.59 -13.72
C VAL A 41 -0.91 34.49 -12.89
N ALA A 42 -1.86 34.80 -12.00
CA ALA A 42 -2.56 33.80 -11.22
C ALA A 42 -3.31 32.78 -12.10
N VAL A 43 -4.03 33.26 -13.12
CA VAL A 43 -4.74 32.39 -14.07
C VAL A 43 -3.78 31.56 -14.90
N ILE A 44 -2.66 32.14 -15.35
CA ILE A 44 -1.63 31.42 -16.10
C ILE A 44 -0.97 30.36 -15.22
N LEU A 45 -0.67 30.66 -13.95
CA LEU A 45 -0.10 29.70 -13.01
C LEU A 45 -1.09 28.58 -12.69
N ASP A 46 -2.39 28.87 -12.58
CA ASP A 46 -3.43 27.85 -12.40
C ASP A 46 -3.59 26.97 -13.64
N SER A 47 -3.53 27.59 -14.83
CA SER A 47 -3.53 26.86 -16.10
C SER A 47 -2.28 26.00 -16.25
N PHE A 48 -1.11 26.50 -15.85
CA PHE A 48 0.12 25.73 -15.84
C PHE A 48 0.14 24.71 -14.72
N SER A 49 -0.48 24.91 -13.56
CA SER A 49 -0.57 23.83 -12.57
C SER A 49 -1.46 22.71 -13.08
N VAL A 50 -2.56 23.02 -13.75
CA VAL A 50 -3.43 22.01 -14.38
C VAL A 50 -2.76 21.34 -15.59
N SER A 51 -1.93 22.05 -16.37
CA SER A 51 -1.18 21.43 -17.47
C SER A 51 0.11 20.73 -17.03
N ASN A 52 0.74 21.14 -15.93
CA ASN A 52 1.83 20.39 -15.30
C ASN A 52 1.28 19.26 -14.42
N GLU A 53 -0.04 19.14 -14.19
CA GLU A 53 -0.65 17.89 -13.72
C GLU A 53 -0.62 16.79 -14.80
N ASP A 54 -0.29 17.11 -16.07
CA ASP A 54 0.12 16.10 -17.06
C ASP A 54 1.55 15.57 -16.79
N GLU A 55 2.33 16.18 -15.89
CA GLU A 55 3.42 15.50 -15.17
C GLU A 55 2.78 14.73 -14.00
N GLU A 56 2.18 13.59 -14.36
CA GLU A 56 1.71 12.51 -13.49
C GLU A 56 1.18 12.96 -12.12
N PRO A 57 -0.16 13.07 -11.94
CA PRO A 57 -0.69 13.00 -10.60
C PRO A 57 -0.12 11.70 -10.01
N LEU A 58 0.59 11.81 -8.88
CA LEU A 58 1.15 10.69 -8.10
C LEU A 58 0.17 9.51 -7.90
N PHE A 59 -1.10 9.71 -8.23
CA PHE A 59 -2.15 8.73 -8.25
C PHE A 59 -3.12 8.98 -9.44
N ASP A 60 -3.09 8.13 -10.48
CA ASP A 60 -4.09 8.13 -11.57
C ASP A 60 -5.50 7.84 -11.01
N PRO A 61 -6.50 8.73 -11.22
CA PRO A 61 -7.86 8.52 -10.73
C PRO A 61 -8.50 7.20 -11.23
N GLU A 62 -8.12 6.70 -12.39
CA GLU A 62 -8.61 5.41 -12.88
C GLU A 62 -8.11 4.25 -12.01
N LEU A 63 -6.82 4.23 -11.66
CA LEU A 63 -6.25 3.22 -10.75
C LEU A 63 -6.93 3.24 -9.38
N LEU A 64 -7.41 4.41 -8.92
CA LEU A 64 -8.04 4.56 -7.60
C LEU A 64 -9.39 3.88 -7.62
N SER A 65 -10.13 4.17 -8.70
CA SER A 65 -11.44 3.60 -8.95
C SER A 65 -11.35 2.08 -9.11
N GLU A 66 -10.29 1.58 -9.76
CA GLU A 66 -10.06 0.15 -9.90
C GLU A 66 -9.78 -0.47 -8.53
N PHE A 67 -8.82 0.07 -7.77
CA PHE A 67 -8.48 -0.45 -6.45
C PHE A 67 -9.69 -0.46 -5.52
N GLN A 68 -10.46 0.64 -5.48
CA GLN A 68 -11.69 0.74 -4.69
C GLN A 68 -12.70 -0.33 -5.11
N SER A 69 -12.89 -0.54 -6.41
CA SER A 69 -13.81 -1.55 -6.95
C SER A 69 -13.38 -2.97 -6.56
N LYS A 70 -12.09 -3.32 -6.67
CA LYS A 70 -11.60 -4.66 -6.29
C LYS A 70 -11.61 -4.84 -4.76
N TRP A 71 -11.28 -3.81 -3.98
CA TRP A 71 -11.35 -3.82 -2.51
C TRP A 71 -12.79 -4.03 -2.01
N ALA A 72 -13.76 -3.35 -2.61
CA ALA A 72 -15.18 -3.45 -2.23
C ALA A 72 -15.74 -4.87 -2.39
N LYS A 73 -15.15 -5.72 -3.25
CA LYS A 73 -15.52 -7.14 -3.35
C LYS A 73 -15.16 -7.92 -2.07
N VAL A 74 -14.13 -7.49 -1.35
CA VAL A 74 -13.65 -8.12 -0.11
C VAL A 74 -14.22 -7.43 1.14
N ASP A 75 -14.43 -6.10 1.08
CA ASP A 75 -15.07 -5.28 2.12
C ASP A 75 -16.35 -4.58 1.62
N PRO A 76 -17.46 -5.32 1.43
CA PRO A 76 -18.71 -4.76 0.90
C PRO A 76 -19.42 -3.82 1.87
N LYS A 77 -19.01 -3.79 3.14
CA LYS A 77 -19.59 -2.91 4.17
C LYS A 77 -18.79 -1.61 4.35
N ALA A 78 -17.75 -1.38 3.53
CA ALA A 78 -16.87 -0.22 3.60
C ALA A 78 -16.37 0.05 5.02
N LYS A 79 -15.94 -1.01 5.72
CA LYS A 79 -15.33 -0.89 7.05
C LYS A 79 -13.96 -0.23 7.00
N GLY A 80 -13.29 -0.28 5.85
CA GLY A 80 -11.93 0.21 5.66
C GLY A 80 -10.85 -0.75 6.16
N PHE A 81 -11.20 -1.74 6.99
CA PHE A 81 -10.29 -2.75 7.51
C PHE A 81 -10.69 -4.14 7.03
N ILE A 82 -9.71 -4.90 6.54
CA ILE A 82 -9.88 -6.32 6.18
C ILE A 82 -8.89 -7.20 6.94
N PRO A 83 -9.25 -8.46 7.26
CA PRO A 83 -8.29 -9.42 7.77
C PRO A 83 -7.15 -9.62 6.78
N VAL A 84 -5.89 -9.62 7.24
CA VAL A 84 -4.70 -9.76 6.39
C VAL A 84 -4.72 -11.04 5.56
N VAL A 85 -5.38 -12.10 6.04
CA VAL A 85 -5.57 -13.36 5.30
C VAL A 85 -6.39 -13.20 4.03
N LYS A 86 -7.24 -12.16 3.94
CA LYS A 86 -8.03 -11.83 2.75
C LYS A 86 -7.31 -10.88 1.79
N LEU A 87 -6.18 -10.30 2.20
CA LEU A 87 -5.41 -9.38 1.37
C LEU A 87 -4.94 -10.03 0.07
N TYR A 88 -4.58 -11.32 0.11
CA TYR A 88 -4.26 -12.09 -1.10
C TYR A 88 -5.39 -12.07 -2.13
N ALA A 89 -6.65 -12.13 -1.68
CA ALA A 89 -7.79 -12.09 -2.60
C ALA A 89 -7.95 -10.72 -3.26
N VAL A 90 -7.62 -9.62 -2.57
CA VAL A 90 -7.59 -8.28 -3.19
C VAL A 90 -6.49 -8.22 -4.24
N ILE A 91 -5.27 -8.63 -3.88
CA ILE A 91 -4.09 -8.58 -4.75
C ILE A 91 -4.28 -9.43 -6.00
N ALA A 92 -4.90 -10.61 -5.87
CA ALA A 92 -5.20 -11.49 -7.00
C ALA A 92 -6.28 -10.94 -7.95
N LEU A 93 -7.05 -9.93 -7.55
CA LEU A 93 -8.08 -9.30 -8.38
C LEU A 93 -7.58 -8.02 -9.08
N LEU A 94 -6.45 -7.47 -8.64
CA LEU A 94 -5.85 -6.28 -9.22
C LEU A 94 -5.09 -6.65 -10.48
N GLU A 95 -5.15 -5.76 -11.46
CA GLU A 95 -4.39 -5.84 -12.70
C GLU A 95 -3.17 -4.90 -12.61
N PRO A 96 -2.14 -5.09 -13.44
CA PRO A 96 -1.04 -4.11 -13.52
C PRO A 96 -1.59 -2.75 -13.98
N PRO A 97 -0.98 -1.63 -13.54
CA PRO A 97 0.33 -1.50 -12.90
C PRO A 97 0.35 -1.67 -11.36
N LEU A 98 -0.81 -1.67 -10.69
CA LEU A 98 -0.89 -1.71 -9.22
C LEU A 98 -0.27 -2.95 -8.58
N VAL A 99 -0.31 -4.08 -9.30
CA VAL A 99 0.29 -5.34 -8.87
C VAL A 99 1.07 -5.95 -10.03
N LYS A 100 2.34 -6.27 -9.79
CA LYS A 100 3.16 -7.02 -10.74
C LYS A 100 2.57 -8.42 -10.94
N PHE A 101 2.46 -8.90 -12.19
CA PHE A 101 1.96 -10.25 -12.48
C PHE A 101 2.69 -11.35 -11.70
N GLU A 102 3.98 -11.15 -11.44
CA GLU A 102 4.83 -12.09 -10.70
C GLU A 102 4.43 -12.20 -9.22
N ALA A 103 3.86 -11.14 -8.62
CA ALA A 103 3.52 -11.09 -7.20
C ALA A 103 2.45 -12.13 -6.79
N VAL A 104 1.63 -12.60 -7.75
CA VAL A 104 0.54 -13.55 -7.51
C VAL A 104 0.89 -14.97 -7.99
N GLY A 105 2.03 -15.17 -8.66
CA GLY A 105 2.38 -16.43 -9.31
C GLY A 105 2.61 -17.62 -8.36
N ASP A 106 3.31 -17.41 -7.26
CA ASP A 106 3.54 -18.43 -6.22
C ASP A 106 3.54 -17.82 -4.82
N LYS A 107 3.38 -18.66 -3.79
CA LYS A 107 3.45 -18.28 -2.38
C LYS A 107 4.75 -17.56 -2.02
N ASN A 108 5.86 -17.93 -2.64
CA ASN A 108 7.15 -17.27 -2.36
C ASN A 108 7.20 -15.88 -2.99
N ALA A 109 6.67 -15.71 -4.20
CA ALA A 109 6.56 -14.41 -4.85
C ALA A 109 5.63 -13.47 -4.09
N PHE A 110 4.49 -13.99 -3.61
CA PHE A 110 3.59 -13.24 -2.73
C PHE A 110 4.28 -12.78 -1.45
N LEU A 111 5.05 -13.66 -0.79
CA LEU A 111 5.79 -13.29 0.43
C LEU A 111 6.85 -12.22 0.14
N HIS A 112 7.55 -12.33 -0.99
CA HIS A 112 8.52 -11.33 -1.42
C HIS A 112 7.84 -9.97 -1.65
N PHE A 113 6.73 -9.94 -2.38
CA PHE A 113 5.94 -8.73 -2.59
C PHE A 113 5.43 -8.13 -1.26
N MET A 114 4.93 -8.94 -0.32
CA MET A 114 4.55 -8.45 1.00
C MET A 114 5.72 -7.83 1.77
N SER A 115 6.95 -8.32 1.58
CA SER A 115 8.14 -7.77 2.22
C SER A 115 8.54 -6.41 1.66
N THR A 116 8.29 -6.14 0.36
CA THR A 116 8.63 -4.85 -0.24
C THR A 116 7.63 -3.74 0.12
N LEU A 117 6.35 -4.09 0.28
CA LEU A 117 5.28 -3.14 0.67
C LEU A 117 5.43 -2.54 2.07
N HIS A 118 6.10 -3.24 3.01
CA HIS A 118 6.22 -2.81 4.41
C HIS A 118 4.87 -2.44 5.06
N LEU A 119 3.84 -3.24 4.80
CA LEU A 119 2.46 -2.92 5.16
C LEU A 119 2.22 -3.05 6.69
N PRO A 120 1.74 -1.98 7.38
CA PRO A 120 1.41 -2.06 8.80
C PRO A 120 0.20 -2.94 9.09
N MET A 121 0.22 -3.56 10.27
CA MET A 121 -0.89 -4.34 10.81
C MET A 121 -1.62 -3.56 11.90
N TYR A 122 -2.89 -3.87 12.08
CA TYR A 122 -3.76 -3.32 13.11
C TYR A 122 -4.35 -4.44 13.97
N GLU A 123 -4.91 -4.07 15.12
CA GLU A 123 -5.60 -4.99 16.01
C GLU A 123 -6.59 -5.91 15.27
N GLY A 124 -6.65 -7.18 15.70
CA GLY A 124 -7.49 -8.20 15.08
C GLY A 124 -6.92 -8.81 13.78
N ASP A 125 -5.59 -8.73 13.57
CA ASP A 125 -4.91 -9.19 12.35
C ASP A 125 -5.47 -8.53 11.08
N THR A 126 -5.69 -7.22 11.13
CA THR A 126 -6.28 -6.46 10.03
C THR A 126 -5.30 -5.50 9.35
N VAL A 127 -5.60 -5.14 8.11
CA VAL A 127 -4.90 -4.12 7.33
C VAL A 127 -5.88 -3.05 6.88
N TYR A 128 -5.41 -1.80 6.83
CA TYR A 128 -6.24 -0.64 6.51
C TYR A 128 -6.19 -0.29 5.03
N PHE A 129 -7.31 0.17 4.47
CA PHE A 129 -7.47 0.52 3.06
C PHE A 129 -6.42 1.53 2.58
N THR A 130 -6.29 2.69 3.24
CA THR A 130 -5.41 3.76 2.75
C THR A 130 -3.94 3.37 2.85
N ASP A 131 -3.57 2.64 3.92
CA ASP A 131 -2.20 2.16 4.11
C ASP A 131 -1.85 1.12 3.06
N THR A 132 -2.80 0.26 2.70
CA THR A 132 -2.62 -0.75 1.64
C THR A 132 -2.48 -0.09 0.28
N LEU A 133 -3.38 0.84 -0.04
CA LEU A 133 -3.35 1.61 -1.28
C LEU A 133 -2.01 2.34 -1.44
N LEU A 134 -1.61 3.11 -0.43
CA LEU A 134 -0.38 3.87 -0.48
C LEU A 134 0.86 2.98 -0.58
N ALA A 135 0.89 1.87 0.15
CA ALA A 135 2.00 0.92 0.06
C ALA A 135 2.14 0.35 -1.35
N MET A 136 1.03 0.04 -2.01
CA MET A 136 1.02 -0.46 -3.39
C MET A 136 1.44 0.63 -4.39
N THR A 137 0.91 1.84 -4.28
CA THR A 137 1.31 2.95 -5.15
C THR A 137 2.78 3.29 -4.99
N ARG A 138 3.30 3.28 -3.75
CA ARG A 138 4.74 3.47 -3.51
C ARG A 138 5.57 2.42 -4.24
N GLU A 139 5.15 1.17 -4.22
CA GLU A 139 5.89 0.09 -4.87
C GLU A 139 5.79 0.15 -6.40
N MET A 140 4.65 0.60 -6.93
CA MET A 140 4.48 0.88 -8.36
C MET A 140 5.44 1.98 -8.83
N VAL A 141 5.44 3.13 -8.13
CA VAL A 141 6.24 4.31 -8.49
C VAL A 141 7.75 4.08 -8.32
N LYS A 142 8.18 3.21 -7.40
CA LYS A 142 9.61 2.88 -7.24
C LYS A 142 10.24 2.34 -8.53
N ASP A 143 9.48 1.58 -9.33
CA ASP A 143 10.00 1.04 -10.58
C ASP A 143 10.15 2.11 -11.67
N ASP A 144 9.39 3.21 -11.58
CA ASP A 144 9.41 4.31 -12.55
C ASP A 144 10.49 5.37 -12.21
N ILE A 145 10.93 5.46 -10.94
CA ILE A 145 11.89 6.46 -10.43
C ILE A 145 13.24 5.81 -10.02
N ASP A 146 13.80 4.95 -10.87
CA ASP A 146 15.16 4.42 -10.64
C ASP A 146 16.28 5.44 -10.96
N ASP A 147 15.98 6.63 -11.52
CA ASP A 147 17.03 7.61 -11.92
C ASP A 147 16.98 9.01 -11.29
N GLU A 148 15.92 9.46 -10.59
CA GLU A 148 15.94 10.87 -10.13
C GLU A 148 15.01 11.28 -8.96
N LEU A 149 14.95 10.56 -7.82
CA LEU A 149 14.45 11.22 -6.59
C LEU A 149 14.80 10.52 -5.24
N GLU A 150 15.98 10.84 -4.68
CA GLU A 150 16.24 10.65 -3.22
C GLU A 150 15.46 11.68 -2.33
N GLY A 151 14.38 12.28 -2.84
CA GLY A 151 13.66 13.37 -2.19
C GLY A 151 12.38 12.99 -1.43
N ILE A 152 11.75 11.84 -1.71
CA ILE A 152 10.47 11.45 -1.09
C ILE A 152 10.63 10.22 -0.17
N GLY A 153 11.79 10.09 0.48
CA GLY A 153 12.03 9.03 1.46
C GLY A 153 11.25 9.19 2.77
N ASN A 154 10.66 10.37 3.04
CA ASN A 154 10.12 10.71 4.35
C ASN A 154 8.74 11.36 4.32
N ILE A 155 7.84 10.96 3.42
CA ILE A 155 6.42 11.03 3.78
C ILE A 155 6.21 9.96 4.84
N LYS A 156 6.54 10.31 6.10
CA LYS A 156 6.01 9.66 7.28
C LYS A 156 4.52 9.89 7.20
N LEU A 157 3.83 8.95 6.54
CA LEU A 157 2.39 8.96 6.42
C LEU A 157 1.86 9.22 7.82
N LEU A 158 1.16 10.34 7.97
CA LEU A 158 0.58 10.74 9.24
C LEU A 158 -0.13 9.52 9.78
N SER A 159 0.40 8.96 10.85
CA SER A 159 -0.22 7.88 11.60
C SER A 159 -1.48 8.47 12.19
N VAL A 160 -2.55 8.49 11.40
CA VAL A 160 -3.88 8.80 11.88
C VAL A 160 -4.22 7.62 12.76
N ASP A 161 -4.07 7.80 14.06
CA ASP A 161 -4.43 6.78 15.02
C ASP A 161 -5.95 6.63 14.93
N HIS A 162 -6.41 5.48 14.40
CA HIS A 162 -7.84 5.25 14.21
C HIS A 162 -8.47 4.90 15.57
N PRO A 163 -9.50 5.64 16.01
CA PRO A 163 -10.16 5.33 17.27
C PRO A 163 -10.71 3.90 17.25
N GLY A 164 -10.15 3.04 18.10
CA GLY A 164 -10.51 1.64 18.25
C GLY A 164 -9.73 0.63 17.39
N HIS A 165 -8.73 1.06 16.62
CA HIS A 165 -7.82 0.16 15.89
C HIS A 165 -6.38 0.64 16.07
N HIS A 166 -5.68 0.12 17.08
CA HIS A 166 -4.28 0.47 17.30
C HIS A 166 -3.38 -0.21 16.26
N ARG A 167 -2.41 0.55 15.76
CA ARG A 167 -1.35 0.02 14.89
C ARG A 167 -0.42 -0.88 15.70
N LEU A 168 -0.15 -2.06 15.15
CA LEU A 168 0.76 -3.03 15.72
C LEU A 168 2.20 -2.74 15.29
N HIS A 169 3.15 -3.16 16.13
CA HIS A 169 4.58 -2.99 15.85
C HIS A 169 5.08 -3.87 14.70
N TYR A 170 4.42 -5.01 14.47
CA TYR A 170 4.78 -5.94 13.41
C TYR A 170 4.01 -5.66 12.12
N GLN A 171 4.56 -6.09 11.01
CA GLN A 171 4.07 -5.86 9.66
C GLN A 171 3.44 -7.13 9.05
N ALA A 172 2.75 -6.96 7.92
CA ALA A 172 2.07 -8.06 7.25
C ALA A 172 3.02 -9.19 6.82
N HIS A 173 4.23 -8.88 6.36
CA HIS A 173 5.19 -9.91 5.94
C HIS A 173 5.68 -10.76 7.13
N GLU A 174 5.90 -10.15 8.29
CA GLU A 174 6.28 -10.85 9.53
C GLU A 174 5.16 -11.78 9.97
N TYR A 175 3.91 -11.33 9.88
CA TYR A 175 2.73 -12.16 10.15
C TYR A 175 2.72 -13.42 9.28
N PHE A 176 2.89 -13.27 7.96
CA PHE A 176 2.90 -14.41 7.05
C PHE A 176 4.10 -15.34 7.29
N ALA A 177 5.28 -14.79 7.61
CA ALA A 177 6.47 -15.58 7.94
C ALA A 177 6.25 -16.44 9.19
N VAL A 178 5.74 -15.84 10.28
CA VAL A 178 5.41 -16.54 11.51
C VAL A 178 4.39 -17.65 11.24
N ARG A 179 3.32 -17.35 10.49
CA ARG A 179 2.28 -18.34 10.18
C ARG A 179 2.80 -19.49 9.33
N ARG A 180 3.78 -19.25 8.45
CA ARG A 180 4.45 -20.30 7.67
C ARG A 180 5.30 -21.21 8.57
N ILE A 181 6.06 -20.63 9.49
CA ILE A 181 6.86 -21.38 10.48
C ILE A 181 5.94 -22.20 11.40
N GLN A 182 4.88 -21.62 11.93
CA GLN A 182 3.93 -22.33 12.79
C GLN A 182 3.33 -23.55 12.09
N ARG A 183 2.93 -23.42 10.80
CA ARG A 183 2.41 -24.53 10.01
C ARG A 183 3.44 -25.61 9.75
N SER A 184 4.69 -25.25 9.46
CA SER A 184 5.76 -26.24 9.23
C SER A 184 6.07 -27.01 10.51
N VAL A 185 6.15 -26.32 11.65
CA VAL A 185 6.35 -26.95 12.97
C VAL A 185 5.18 -27.85 13.34
N ALA A 186 3.94 -27.41 13.13
CA ALA A 186 2.76 -28.23 13.40
C ALA A 186 2.77 -29.52 12.58
N THR A 187 3.07 -29.41 11.28
CA THR A 187 3.19 -30.56 10.38
C THR A 187 4.31 -31.50 10.82
N TRP A 188 5.49 -30.94 11.14
CA TRP A 188 6.63 -31.71 11.63
C TRP A 188 6.31 -32.46 12.93
N LEU A 189 5.66 -31.81 13.89
CA LEU A 189 5.23 -32.45 15.14
C LEU A 189 4.25 -33.61 14.89
N GLN A 190 3.33 -33.47 13.94
CA GLN A 190 2.42 -34.56 13.56
C GLN A 190 3.18 -35.74 12.98
N VAL A 191 4.10 -35.49 12.04
CA VAL A 191 4.93 -36.53 11.43
C VAL A 191 5.80 -37.21 12.48
N LYS A 192 6.43 -36.47 13.38
CA LYS A 192 7.23 -37.00 14.49
C LYS A 192 6.41 -37.94 15.39
N ARG A 193 5.21 -37.52 15.80
CA ARG A 193 4.29 -38.36 16.60
C ARG A 193 3.92 -39.67 15.89
N GLN A 194 3.73 -39.62 14.56
CA GLN A 194 3.44 -40.82 13.78
C GLN A 194 4.64 -41.78 13.73
N MET A 195 5.86 -41.25 13.56
CA MET A 195 7.08 -42.07 13.57
C MET A 195 7.29 -42.74 14.93
N GLU A 196 7.14 -41.99 16.03
CA GLU A 196 7.26 -42.51 17.39
C GLU A 196 6.23 -43.61 17.64
N LYS A 197 4.97 -43.43 17.21
CA LYS A 197 3.92 -44.45 17.33
C LYS A 197 4.28 -45.73 16.56
N ARG A 198 4.73 -45.60 15.30
CA ARG A 198 5.16 -46.76 14.48
C ARG A 198 6.33 -47.50 15.13
N SER A 199 7.33 -46.78 15.61
CA SER A 199 8.48 -47.34 16.33
C SER A 199 8.06 -48.12 17.58
N MET A 200 7.12 -47.56 18.36
CA MET A 200 6.57 -48.22 19.55
C MET A 200 5.75 -49.48 19.22
N ASP A 201 4.98 -49.47 18.14
CA ASP A 201 4.20 -50.63 17.69
C ASP A 201 5.12 -51.76 17.20
N GLU A 202 6.19 -51.43 16.47
CA GLU A 202 7.24 -52.41 16.10
C GLU A 202 7.91 -53.02 17.33
N TYR A 203 8.25 -52.20 18.33
CA TYR A 203 8.83 -52.68 19.58
C TYR A 203 7.88 -53.64 20.31
N LYS A 204 6.60 -53.30 20.44
CA LYS A 204 5.58 -54.19 21.02
C LYS A 204 5.45 -55.50 20.25
N ASN A 205 5.49 -55.46 18.93
CA ASN A 205 5.41 -56.66 18.08
C ASN A 205 6.64 -57.56 18.24
N LYS A 206 7.84 -56.99 18.44
CA LYS A 206 9.06 -57.76 18.75
C LYS A 206 8.96 -58.48 20.09
N ILE A 207 8.40 -57.85 21.12
CA ILE A 207 8.21 -58.46 22.45
C ILE A 207 7.13 -59.55 22.44
N LYS A 208 6.04 -59.34 21.68
CA LYS A 208 4.93 -60.30 21.62
C LYS A 208 5.26 -61.60 20.88
N LYS A 209 6.32 -61.65 20.07
CA LYS A 209 6.75 -62.90 19.41
C LYS A 209 7.34 -63.85 20.47
N PRO A 210 6.73 -65.03 20.74
CA PRO A 210 7.31 -65.98 21.67
C PRO A 210 8.66 -66.44 21.13
N THR A 211 9.69 -66.38 21.97
CA THR A 211 11.02 -66.94 21.68
C THR A 211 10.93 -68.45 21.58
N THR A 212 10.62 -68.98 20.40
CA THR A 212 10.85 -70.39 20.04
C THR A 212 12.35 -70.64 19.87
N ARG A 213 13.11 -70.63 20.98
CA ARG A 213 14.44 -71.25 21.01
C ARG A 213 14.25 -72.76 21.25
N PRO A 214 14.65 -73.65 20.34
CA PRO A 214 14.61 -75.08 20.62
C PRO A 214 15.63 -75.42 21.72
N LYS A 215 15.16 -76.01 22.82
CA LYS A 215 16.03 -76.58 23.86
C LYS A 215 16.80 -77.76 23.25
N ARG A 216 18.10 -77.58 23.02
CA ARG A 216 18.99 -78.65 22.55
C ARG A 216 19.26 -79.62 23.72
N HIS A 217 18.55 -80.75 23.75
CA HIS A 217 18.79 -81.81 24.73
C HIS A 217 20.12 -82.50 24.37
N ARG A 218 21.18 -82.31 25.17
CA ARG A 218 22.40 -83.12 25.07
C ARG A 218 22.10 -84.47 25.71
N GLY A 219 21.77 -85.46 24.89
CA GLY A 219 21.78 -86.86 25.32
C GLY A 219 23.22 -87.32 25.49
N SER A 220 23.60 -87.68 26.72
CA SER A 220 24.82 -88.44 27.00
C SER A 220 24.60 -89.89 26.53
N LEU A 221 25.29 -90.29 25.46
CA LEU A 221 25.38 -91.69 25.06
C LEU A 221 26.42 -92.37 25.96
N VAL A 222 26.00 -93.32 26.80
CA VAL A 222 26.91 -94.23 27.51
C VAL A 222 27.08 -95.46 26.63
N VAL A 223 28.31 -95.71 26.18
CA VAL A 223 28.71 -96.93 25.48
C VAL A 223 29.15 -97.93 26.53
N THR A 224 28.45 -99.05 26.66
CA THR A 224 28.92 -100.21 27.42
C THR A 224 29.38 -101.28 26.44
N THR A 225 30.67 -101.59 26.46
CA THR A 225 31.24 -102.78 25.81
C THR A 225 31.16 -103.96 26.78
N GLY A 226 30.56 -105.07 26.35
CA GLY A 226 30.50 -106.35 27.05
C GLY A 226 29.85 -107.39 26.17
#